data_AF-A0A6J8BRN1-F1
#
_entry.id   AF-A0A6J8BRN1-F1
#
_cell.length_a   1.000
_cell.length_b   1.000
_cell.length_c   1.000
_cell.angle_alpha   90.00
_cell.angle_beta   90.00
_cell.angle_gamma   90.00
#
_symmetry.space_group_name_H-M   'P 1'
#
loop_
_entity.id
_entity.type
_entity.pdbx_description
1 polymer ?
#
loop_
_entity_poly.entity_id
_entity_poly.type
_entity_poly.pdbx_seq_one_letter_code
_entity_poly.pdbx_strand_id
1 'polypeptide(L)'
;MSKLSKSPGNKLHVIHEKKKERVQETDTTSEESTVEESEDEVADTQDTEADELITVKQELSNMSFEELIQLKERLGLKVYNQVVHGDKVKKPTSKRVFKRENKNRPMEMSSKRPVRLSKESDPAKKKMTRDPRFDDLSGEYNESYFKSNYSFLFDIKSREKEKIKKTLKKENDPEKKVELKMLYNRMDQQEQSEIQKDKRKTLEKEWKKKEQSQVQQGKKPFFLKKADLRKLELAEKYKELQKSGKLEKYLSKKRKKTAQKEKKKLPLMS
;
A
#
# COMPACT_ATOMS: atom_id res chain seq x y z
N MET A 1 -15.17 44.91 18.25
CA MET A 1 -14.28 43.79 18.66
C MET A 1 -15.03 42.88 19.62
N SER A 2 -15.47 41.69 19.19
CA SER A 2 -15.99 40.66 20.11
C SER A 2 -16.17 39.30 19.41
N LYS A 3 -15.06 38.56 19.45
CA LYS A 3 -14.84 37.11 19.59
C LYS A 3 -15.95 36.12 19.11
N LEU A 4 -15.58 35.38 18.07
CA LEU A 4 -16.09 34.06 17.69
C LEU A 4 -16.04 33.07 18.87
N SER A 5 -17.15 32.38 19.16
CA SER A 5 -17.15 31.10 19.86
C SER A 5 -17.70 30.00 18.93
N LYS A 6 -16.80 29.11 18.49
CA LYS A 6 -17.18 27.85 17.83
C LYS A 6 -17.54 26.84 18.93
N SER A 7 -18.77 26.35 18.96
CA SER A 7 -19.13 25.17 19.74
C SER A 7 -18.74 23.90 18.96
N PRO A 8 -18.04 22.93 19.58
CA PRO A 8 -17.58 21.73 18.92
C PRO A 8 -18.73 20.71 18.76
N GLY A 9 -18.90 20.22 17.54
CA GLY A 9 -19.83 19.13 17.24
C GLY A 9 -19.34 17.80 17.81
N ASN A 10 -20.20 17.11 18.55
CA ASN A 10 -20.05 15.73 18.98
C ASN A 10 -19.81 14.81 17.77
N LYS A 11 -18.56 14.36 17.61
CA LYS A 11 -18.22 13.20 16.78
C LYS A 11 -18.24 11.96 17.67
N LEU A 12 -19.27 11.12 17.49
CA LEU A 12 -19.25 9.75 17.97
C LEU A 12 -18.11 9.01 17.24
N HIS A 13 -17.06 8.67 17.99
CA HIS A 13 -15.98 7.79 17.54
C HIS A 13 -16.46 6.34 17.70
N VAL A 14 -16.61 5.63 16.59
CA VAL A 14 -16.79 4.17 16.58
C VAL A 14 -15.41 3.55 16.74
N ILE A 15 -15.12 3.07 17.95
CA ILE A 15 -13.89 2.34 18.28
C ILE A 15 -13.94 1.00 17.54
N HIS A 16 -13.05 0.80 16.56
CA HIS A 16 -12.74 -0.51 16.01
C HIS A 16 -11.60 -1.12 16.84
N GLU A 17 -11.92 -2.08 17.69
CA GLU A 17 -10.93 -2.92 18.35
C GLU A 17 -10.22 -3.80 17.30
N LYS A 18 -8.96 -3.49 17.02
CA LYS A 18 -8.04 -4.40 16.31
C LYS A 18 -7.23 -5.15 17.35
N LYS A 19 -7.56 -6.43 17.55
CA LYS A 19 -6.67 -7.40 18.22
C LYS A 19 -5.43 -7.61 17.34
N LYS A 20 -4.24 -7.38 17.91
CA LYS A 20 -2.95 -7.66 17.30
C LYS A 20 -2.27 -8.72 18.17
N GLU A 21 -2.23 -9.95 17.68
CA GLU A 21 -1.49 -11.06 18.30
C GLU A 21 0.02 -10.83 18.14
N ARG A 22 0.74 -11.16 19.22
CA ARG A 22 2.19 -11.04 19.42
C ARG A 22 2.68 -12.38 19.96
N VAL A 23 3.51 -13.10 19.20
CA VAL A 23 4.33 -14.25 19.64
C VAL A 23 5.55 -14.28 18.69
N GLN A 24 6.70 -13.73 19.08
CA GLN A 24 7.86 -14.32 19.77
C GLN A 24 8.83 -15.08 18.84
N GLU A 25 9.95 -14.42 18.57
CA GLU A 25 11.22 -14.95 18.07
C GLU A 25 12.05 -15.46 19.27
N THR A 26 12.76 -16.57 19.09
CA THR A 26 13.73 -17.09 20.07
C THR A 26 15.10 -17.21 19.38
N ASP A 27 16.07 -16.38 19.80
CA ASP A 27 17.49 -16.61 19.55
C ASP A 27 18.19 -16.74 20.91
N THR A 28 18.95 -17.83 21.07
CA THR A 28 19.74 -18.17 22.25
C THR A 28 21.17 -18.42 21.75
N THR A 29 22.10 -17.51 22.02
CA THR A 29 23.55 -17.78 21.87
C THR A 29 24.37 -16.73 22.62
N SER A 30 25.09 -17.15 23.67
CA SER A 30 26.29 -16.56 24.31
C SER A 30 26.42 -17.24 25.70
N GLU A 31 27.54 -17.72 26.23
CA GLU A 31 28.96 -17.42 26.06
C GLU A 31 29.81 -18.66 26.38
N GLU A 32 30.97 -18.70 25.73
CA GLU A 32 32.10 -19.60 25.95
C GLU A 32 33.02 -19.02 27.04
N SER A 33 33.47 -19.87 27.95
CA SER A 33 34.52 -19.58 28.96
C SER A 33 35.62 -20.64 28.81
N THR A 34 36.73 -20.49 29.54
CA THR A 34 38.02 -21.23 29.50
C THR A 34 39.02 -20.54 28.54
N VAL A 35 40.28 -20.26 28.89
CA VAL A 35 41.24 -21.00 29.71
C VAL A 35 42.22 -20.04 30.37
N GLU A 36 42.61 -20.39 31.60
CA GLU A 36 43.60 -19.72 32.43
C GLU A 36 45.05 -19.87 31.95
N GLU A 37 45.80 -18.86 32.33
CA GLU A 37 47.24 -18.69 32.28
C GLU A 37 47.90 -19.57 33.35
N SER A 38 48.94 -20.32 32.99
CA SER A 38 49.89 -20.86 33.97
C SER A 38 51.29 -20.61 33.44
N GLU A 39 51.96 -19.70 34.12
CA GLU A 39 53.39 -19.48 34.06
C GLU A 39 54.08 -20.66 34.75
N ASP A 40 55.08 -21.25 34.10
CA ASP A 40 56.13 -21.98 34.80
C ASP A 40 57.46 -21.55 34.21
N GLU A 41 58.21 -20.82 35.04
CA GLU A 41 59.59 -20.45 34.79
C GLU A 41 60.49 -21.67 34.86
N VAL A 42 61.30 -21.89 33.82
CA VAL A 42 62.57 -22.61 33.97
C VAL A 42 63.66 -21.81 33.27
N ALA A 43 64.56 -21.35 34.12
CA ALA A 43 65.71 -20.55 33.83
C ALA A 43 66.75 -21.27 32.96
N ASP A 44 67.33 -20.50 32.04
CA ASP A 44 68.79 -20.33 31.93
C ASP A 44 69.65 -21.57 31.65
N THR A 45 69.44 -22.19 30.47
CA THR A 45 70.43 -23.09 29.83
C THR A 45 70.51 -22.94 28.30
N GLN A 46 70.05 -21.83 27.69
CA GLN A 46 70.03 -21.70 26.22
C GLN A 46 71.31 -21.10 25.62
N ASP A 47 72.05 -20.30 26.39
CA ASP A 47 73.22 -19.59 25.84
C ASP A 47 74.40 -20.54 25.60
N THR A 48 74.48 -21.65 26.34
CA THR A 48 75.51 -22.69 26.13
C THR A 48 75.25 -23.52 24.87
N GLU A 49 73.98 -23.81 24.53
CA GLU A 49 73.65 -24.68 23.38
C GLU A 49 73.81 -23.95 22.04
N ALA A 50 73.53 -22.65 21.99
CA ALA A 50 73.71 -21.85 20.78
C ALA A 50 75.18 -21.65 20.42
N ASP A 51 76.04 -21.44 21.43
CA ASP A 51 77.50 -21.32 21.24
C ASP A 51 78.12 -22.66 20.79
N GLU A 52 77.65 -23.80 21.33
CA GLU A 52 78.05 -25.14 20.88
C GLU A 52 77.65 -25.42 19.42
N LEU A 53 76.48 -24.97 18.96
CA LEU A 53 76.09 -25.14 17.55
C LEU A 53 76.94 -24.29 16.61
N ILE A 54 77.41 -23.12 17.05
CA ILE A 54 78.29 -22.26 16.27
C ILE A 54 79.69 -22.86 16.15
N THR A 55 80.25 -23.40 17.24
CA THR A 55 81.55 -24.09 17.21
C THR A 55 81.49 -25.34 16.33
N VAL A 56 80.46 -26.17 16.47
CA VAL A 56 80.24 -27.34 15.61
C VAL A 56 80.12 -26.93 14.14
N LYS A 57 79.45 -25.82 13.82
CA LYS A 57 79.36 -25.32 12.45
C LYS A 57 80.71 -24.86 11.89
N GLN A 58 81.57 -24.26 12.73
CA GLN A 58 82.94 -23.91 12.34
C GLN A 58 83.82 -25.15 12.14
N GLU A 59 83.71 -26.15 13.01
CA GLU A 59 84.40 -27.44 12.85
C GLU A 59 83.99 -28.14 11.56
N LEU A 60 82.68 -28.22 11.28
CA LEU A 60 82.15 -28.76 10.02
C LEU A 60 82.68 -27.99 8.80
N SER A 61 82.95 -26.69 8.93
CA SER A 61 83.51 -25.89 7.82
C SER A 61 84.98 -26.19 7.53
N ASN A 62 85.73 -26.70 8.52
CA ASN A 62 87.15 -27.04 8.39
C ASN A 62 87.38 -28.50 7.96
N MET A 63 86.35 -29.35 7.97
CA MET A 63 86.44 -30.74 7.53
C MET A 63 86.43 -30.86 6.00
N SER A 64 87.11 -31.90 5.49
CA SER A 64 87.13 -32.15 4.05
C SER A 64 85.74 -32.56 3.54
N PHE A 65 85.45 -32.27 2.27
CA PHE A 65 84.14 -32.54 1.68
C PHE A 65 83.77 -34.03 1.71
N GLU A 66 84.75 -34.92 1.57
CA GLU A 66 84.52 -36.37 1.66
C GLU A 66 84.05 -36.77 3.06
N GLU A 67 84.66 -36.20 4.10
CA GLU A 67 84.24 -36.46 5.48
C GLU A 67 82.84 -35.92 5.76
N LEU A 68 82.47 -34.74 5.22
CA LEU A 68 81.12 -34.20 5.34
C LEU A 68 80.06 -35.09 4.70
N ILE A 69 80.38 -35.74 3.57
CA ILE A 69 79.47 -36.71 2.93
C ILE A 69 79.29 -37.92 3.83
N GLN A 70 80.39 -38.50 4.34
CA GLN A 70 80.32 -39.64 5.25
C GLN A 70 79.53 -39.30 6.53
N LEU A 71 79.70 -38.09 7.06
CA LEU A 71 78.99 -37.58 8.23
C LEU A 71 77.47 -37.44 7.95
N LYS A 72 77.11 -36.88 6.79
CA LYS A 72 75.73 -36.74 6.33
C LYS A 72 75.05 -38.09 6.09
N GLU A 73 75.77 -39.08 5.58
CA GLU A 73 75.26 -40.44 5.41
C GLU A 73 75.03 -41.15 6.74
N ARG A 74 75.95 -40.96 7.71
CA ARG A 74 75.81 -41.54 9.06
C ARG A 74 74.71 -40.89 9.89
N LEU A 75 74.61 -39.56 9.92
CA LEU A 75 73.63 -38.81 10.73
C LEU A 75 72.25 -38.66 10.05
N GLY A 76 72.21 -38.68 8.72
CA GLY A 76 71.00 -38.52 7.92
C GLY A 76 70.64 -37.06 7.59
N LEU A 77 69.99 -36.88 6.43
CA LEU A 77 69.68 -35.58 5.81
C LEU A 77 68.91 -34.59 6.70
N LYS A 78 67.94 -35.08 7.48
CA LYS A 78 67.06 -34.20 8.27
C LYS A 78 67.80 -33.59 9.46
N VAL A 79 68.53 -34.40 10.20
CA VAL A 79 69.30 -33.95 11.36
C VAL A 79 70.45 -33.05 10.91
N TYR A 80 71.18 -33.45 9.86
CA TYR A 80 72.23 -32.61 9.27
C TYR A 80 71.70 -31.24 8.82
N ASN A 81 70.57 -31.20 8.09
CA ASN A 81 70.00 -29.93 7.64
C ASN A 81 69.45 -29.09 8.79
N GLN A 82 68.95 -29.70 9.86
CA GLN A 82 68.50 -28.97 11.04
C GLN A 82 69.68 -28.30 11.75
N VAL A 83 70.78 -29.03 11.96
CA VAL A 83 72.01 -28.49 12.57
C VAL A 83 72.61 -27.38 11.71
N VAL A 84 72.64 -27.53 10.38
CA VAL A 84 73.25 -26.53 9.48
C VAL A 84 72.36 -25.31 9.23
N HIS A 85 71.05 -25.51 9.07
CA HIS A 85 70.11 -24.48 8.59
C HIS A 85 69.04 -24.02 9.59
N GLY A 86 68.91 -24.69 10.74
CA GLY A 86 67.86 -24.42 11.72
C GLY A 86 66.44 -24.79 11.26
N ASP A 87 65.48 -24.76 12.18
CA ASP A 87 64.09 -25.09 11.89
C ASP A 87 63.34 -23.95 11.16
N LYS A 88 62.64 -24.27 10.07
CA LYS A 88 61.94 -23.29 9.21
C LYS A 88 60.47 -23.09 9.60
N VAL A 89 60.05 -21.83 9.79
CA VAL A 89 58.66 -21.41 10.15
C VAL A 89 57.70 -21.36 8.93
N LYS A 90 56.41 -21.74 9.10
CA LYS A 90 55.37 -21.90 8.03
C LYS A 90 54.70 -20.57 7.58
N LYS A 91 54.27 -20.47 6.30
CA LYS A 91 53.63 -19.26 5.68
C LYS A 91 52.07 -19.24 5.76
N PRO A 92 51.41 -18.05 5.78
CA PRO A 92 49.96 -17.91 6.04
C PRO A 92 49.03 -18.03 4.79
N THR A 93 47.74 -18.32 5.06
CA THR A 93 46.71 -18.90 4.16
C THR A 93 45.59 -17.95 3.68
N SER A 94 45.79 -16.64 3.52
CA SER A 94 44.72 -15.74 3.07
C SER A 94 44.66 -15.59 1.53
N LYS A 95 43.43 -15.61 0.97
CA LYS A 95 43.16 -15.46 -0.47
C LYS A 95 43.41 -14.01 -0.91
N ARG A 96 44.33 -13.80 -1.85
CA ARG A 96 44.64 -12.47 -2.41
C ARG A 96 43.50 -11.99 -3.31
N VAL A 97 42.89 -10.86 -2.97
CA VAL A 97 41.91 -10.17 -3.81
C VAL A 97 42.63 -9.04 -4.56
N PHE A 98 42.81 -9.19 -5.87
CA PHE A 98 43.43 -8.16 -6.71
C PHE A 98 42.41 -7.05 -7.04
N LYS A 99 42.70 -5.82 -6.61
CA LYS A 99 41.91 -4.62 -6.94
C LYS A 99 42.54 -3.89 -8.14
N ARG A 100 41.72 -3.15 -8.89
CA ARG A 100 42.23 -2.25 -9.93
C ARG A 100 42.87 -1.03 -9.29
N GLU A 101 43.97 -0.55 -9.86
CA GLU A 101 44.62 0.69 -9.43
C GLU A 101 43.88 1.94 -9.92
N ASN A 102 43.34 1.93 -11.15
CA ASN A 102 42.58 3.03 -11.75
C ASN A 102 41.34 2.52 -12.50
N LYS A 103 40.31 3.36 -12.63
CA LYS A 103 39.01 2.97 -13.19
C LYS A 103 39.07 2.58 -14.68
N ASN A 104 40.06 3.11 -15.40
CA ASN A 104 40.29 2.85 -16.82
C ASN A 104 41.26 1.69 -17.08
N ARG A 105 41.72 0.97 -16.04
CA ARG A 105 42.59 -0.21 -16.16
C ARG A 105 41.78 -1.51 -16.11
N PRO A 106 42.07 -2.52 -16.96
CA PRO A 106 41.44 -3.84 -16.86
C PRO A 106 41.76 -4.52 -15.52
N MET A 107 40.85 -5.39 -15.06
CA MET A 107 41.06 -6.23 -13.88
C MET A 107 41.43 -7.63 -14.32
N GLU A 108 42.37 -8.24 -13.61
CA GLU A 108 42.59 -9.67 -13.71
C GLU A 108 41.43 -10.42 -13.04
N MET A 109 40.88 -11.41 -13.75
CA MET A 109 39.79 -12.26 -13.28
C MET A 109 40.20 -13.71 -13.48
N SER A 110 39.86 -14.59 -12.53
CA SER A 110 40.16 -16.02 -12.68
C SER A 110 39.37 -16.62 -13.84
N SER A 111 40.05 -17.39 -14.70
CA SER A 111 39.44 -18.16 -15.79
C SER A 111 38.42 -19.20 -15.31
N LYS A 112 38.45 -19.56 -14.02
CA LYS A 112 37.48 -20.48 -13.40
C LYS A 112 36.15 -19.81 -13.07
N ARG A 113 36.01 -18.50 -13.29
CA ARG A 113 34.76 -17.79 -13.03
C ARG A 113 33.81 -17.97 -14.21
N PRO A 114 32.66 -18.65 -14.04
CA PRO A 114 31.72 -18.88 -15.14
C PRO A 114 31.08 -17.58 -15.61
N VAL A 115 30.85 -17.45 -16.92
CA VAL A 115 30.12 -16.33 -17.51
C VAL A 115 28.63 -16.46 -17.16
N ARG A 116 28.00 -15.35 -16.76
CA ARG A 116 26.54 -15.33 -16.53
C ARG A 116 25.83 -15.27 -17.88
N LEU A 117 24.99 -16.26 -18.19
CA LEU A 117 24.06 -16.17 -19.31
C LEU A 117 22.98 -15.13 -18.98
N SER A 118 22.73 -14.18 -19.89
CA SER A 118 21.60 -13.25 -19.79
C SER A 118 20.30 -14.06 -19.91
N LYS A 119 19.51 -14.08 -18.83
CA LYS A 119 18.15 -14.66 -18.86
C LYS A 119 17.21 -13.64 -19.48
N GLU A 120 17.15 -13.61 -20.81
CA GLU A 120 16.09 -12.91 -21.54
C GLU A 120 14.91 -13.86 -21.74
N SER A 121 14.07 -13.99 -20.73
CA SER A 121 12.72 -14.48 -20.91
C SER A 121 11.90 -13.97 -19.74
N ASP A 122 11.21 -12.85 -19.94
CA ASP A 122 10.14 -12.46 -19.03
C ASP A 122 9.15 -13.63 -18.96
N PRO A 123 8.72 -14.05 -17.76
CA PRO A 123 7.74 -15.13 -17.65
C PRO A 123 6.49 -14.72 -18.44
N ALA A 124 6.11 -15.55 -19.43
CA ALA A 124 4.94 -15.30 -20.24
C ALA A 124 3.74 -15.00 -19.34
N LYS A 125 3.16 -13.80 -19.48
CA LYS A 125 2.00 -13.38 -18.68
C LYS A 125 0.90 -14.42 -18.90
N LYS A 126 0.47 -15.07 -17.83
CA LYS A 126 -0.61 -16.06 -17.88
C LYS A 126 -1.85 -15.39 -18.47
N LYS A 127 -2.42 -15.98 -19.53
CA LYS A 127 -3.69 -15.53 -20.09
C LYS A 127 -4.79 -15.79 -19.05
N MET A 128 -5.23 -14.75 -18.37
CA MET A 128 -6.39 -14.82 -17.48
C MET A 128 -7.66 -14.68 -18.33
N THR A 129 -8.55 -15.66 -18.27
CA THR A 129 -9.91 -15.52 -18.82
C THR A 129 -10.68 -14.53 -17.95
N ARG A 130 -11.20 -13.46 -18.55
CA ARG A 130 -11.91 -12.39 -17.82
C ARG A 130 -13.38 -12.42 -18.21
N ASP A 131 -14.29 -12.33 -17.23
CA ASP A 131 -15.72 -12.13 -17.49
C ASP A 131 -15.99 -10.62 -17.55
N PRO A 132 -16.38 -10.06 -18.70
CA PRO A 132 -16.58 -8.63 -18.84
C PRO A 132 -17.68 -8.06 -17.92
N ARG A 133 -18.53 -8.92 -17.34
CA ARG A 133 -19.54 -8.48 -16.36
C ARG A 133 -18.95 -8.22 -14.97
N PHE A 134 -17.84 -8.88 -14.65
CA PHE A 134 -17.25 -8.89 -13.32
C PHE A 134 -15.78 -8.43 -13.30
N ASP A 135 -15.22 -8.08 -14.46
CA ASP A 135 -13.85 -7.61 -14.58
C ASP A 135 -13.77 -6.09 -14.38
N ASP A 136 -12.93 -5.66 -13.45
CA ASP A 136 -12.72 -4.25 -13.10
C ASP A 136 -12.28 -3.39 -14.30
N LEU A 137 -11.68 -4.00 -15.33
CA LEU A 137 -11.26 -3.31 -16.55
C LEU A 137 -12.41 -3.02 -17.54
N SER A 138 -13.60 -3.59 -17.32
CA SER A 138 -14.75 -3.47 -18.25
C SER A 138 -15.52 -2.15 -18.10
N GLY A 139 -15.07 -1.27 -17.20
CA GLY A 139 -15.61 0.08 -17.02
C GLY A 139 -16.63 0.19 -15.88
N GLU A 140 -17.07 1.44 -15.63
CA GLU A 140 -17.99 1.75 -14.54
C GLU A 140 -19.44 1.92 -15.01
N TYR A 141 -20.38 1.81 -14.07
CA TYR A 141 -21.80 2.02 -14.33
C TYR A 141 -22.07 3.45 -14.84
N ASN A 142 -22.63 3.55 -16.06
CA ASN A 142 -23.09 4.81 -16.63
C ASN A 142 -24.62 4.86 -16.67
N GLU A 143 -25.20 5.73 -15.83
CA GLU A 143 -26.66 5.88 -15.71
C GLU A 143 -27.33 6.28 -17.04
N SER A 144 -26.65 7.03 -17.90
CA SER A 144 -27.23 7.44 -19.19
C SER A 144 -27.40 6.26 -20.14
N TYR A 145 -26.36 5.43 -20.28
CA TYR A 145 -26.42 4.23 -21.12
C TYR A 145 -27.36 3.17 -20.53
N PHE A 146 -27.38 3.04 -19.21
CA PHE A 146 -28.32 2.13 -18.55
C PHE A 146 -29.77 2.52 -18.85
N LYS A 147 -30.12 3.81 -18.73
CA LYS A 147 -31.48 4.30 -19.03
C LYS A 147 -31.86 4.13 -20.50
N SER A 148 -30.92 4.28 -21.44
CA SER A 148 -31.21 4.06 -22.86
C SER A 148 -31.37 2.57 -23.19
N ASN A 149 -30.43 1.75 -22.73
CA ASN A 149 -30.36 0.33 -23.10
C ASN A 149 -31.43 -0.51 -22.38
N TYR A 150 -31.81 -0.09 -21.17
CA TYR A 150 -32.79 -0.78 -20.32
C TYR A 150 -34.04 0.07 -20.07
N SER A 151 -34.44 0.89 -21.04
CA SER A 151 -35.63 1.74 -20.96
C SER A 151 -36.92 0.94 -20.65
N PHE A 152 -37.04 -0.27 -21.20
CA PHE A 152 -38.17 -1.18 -20.98
C PHE A 152 -38.40 -1.57 -19.50
N LEU A 153 -37.38 -1.45 -18.64
CA LEU A 153 -37.54 -1.69 -17.20
C LEU A 153 -38.51 -0.69 -16.57
N PHE A 154 -38.63 0.52 -17.12
CA PHE A 154 -39.61 1.51 -16.66
C PHE A 154 -41.05 1.03 -16.86
N ASP A 155 -41.32 0.42 -18.01
CA ASP A 155 -42.65 -0.10 -18.35
C ASP A 155 -42.99 -1.34 -17.52
N ILE A 156 -42.00 -2.19 -17.25
CA ILE A 156 -42.16 -3.34 -16.34
C ILE A 156 -42.49 -2.86 -14.93
N LYS A 157 -41.69 -1.95 -14.36
CA LYS A 157 -41.90 -1.40 -13.02
C LYS A 157 -43.26 -0.71 -12.89
N SER A 158 -43.68 0.03 -13.92
CA SER A 158 -45.00 0.69 -13.95
C SER A 158 -46.14 -0.33 -13.89
N ARG A 159 -46.06 -1.40 -14.70
CA ARG A 159 -47.04 -2.49 -14.67
C ARG A 159 -47.05 -3.23 -13.32
N GLU A 160 -45.89 -3.47 -12.71
CA GLU A 160 -45.79 -4.07 -11.38
C GLU A 160 -46.42 -3.20 -10.29
N LYS A 161 -46.16 -1.89 -10.31
CA LYS A 161 -46.77 -0.93 -9.40
C LYS A 161 -48.30 -0.93 -9.52
N GLU A 162 -48.83 -1.01 -10.73
CA GLU A 162 -50.27 -1.14 -10.97
C GLU A 162 -50.84 -2.47 -10.45
N LYS A 163 -50.12 -3.59 -10.64
CA LYS A 163 -50.52 -4.88 -10.09
C LYS A 163 -50.62 -4.81 -8.56
N ILE A 164 -49.61 -4.26 -7.89
CA ILE A 164 -49.60 -4.08 -6.43
C ILE A 164 -50.76 -3.18 -5.98
N LYS A 165 -51.06 -2.12 -6.74
CA LYS A 165 -52.22 -1.25 -6.45
C LYS A 165 -53.54 -2.00 -6.57
N LYS A 166 -53.67 -2.90 -7.55
CA LYS A 166 -54.86 -3.74 -7.75
C LYS A 166 -54.98 -4.80 -6.64
N THR A 167 -53.89 -5.46 -6.24
CA THR A 167 -53.91 -6.43 -5.13
C THR A 167 -54.25 -5.75 -3.81
N LEU A 168 -53.66 -4.58 -3.52
CA LEU A 168 -53.96 -3.81 -2.31
C LEU A 168 -55.45 -3.45 -2.15
N LYS A 169 -56.17 -3.27 -3.26
CA LYS A 169 -57.61 -3.01 -3.25
C LYS A 169 -58.46 -4.26 -2.98
N LYS A 170 -57.98 -5.43 -3.40
CA LYS A 170 -58.68 -6.72 -3.26
C LYS A 170 -58.36 -7.43 -1.94
N GLU A 171 -57.20 -7.13 -1.36
CA GLU A 171 -56.71 -7.80 -0.16
C GLU A 171 -57.53 -7.42 1.08
N ASN A 172 -57.97 -8.45 1.80
CA ASN A 172 -58.72 -8.34 3.04
C ASN A 172 -57.84 -8.56 4.27
N ASP A 173 -56.80 -9.40 4.16
CA ASP A 173 -55.88 -9.71 5.25
C ASP A 173 -55.15 -8.43 5.70
N PRO A 174 -55.25 -8.02 6.98
CA PRO A 174 -54.73 -6.73 7.44
C PRO A 174 -53.20 -6.65 7.37
N GLU A 175 -52.50 -7.73 7.72
CA GLU A 175 -51.04 -7.79 7.70
C GLU A 175 -50.48 -7.65 6.29
N LYS A 176 -50.96 -8.49 5.35
CA LYS A 176 -50.58 -8.43 3.93
C LYS A 176 -50.92 -7.07 3.31
N LYS A 177 -52.03 -6.46 3.71
CA LYS A 177 -52.41 -5.13 3.24
C LYS A 177 -51.43 -4.05 3.69
N VAL A 178 -50.89 -4.15 4.91
CA VAL A 178 -49.83 -3.25 5.40
C VAL A 178 -48.55 -3.45 4.58
N GLU A 179 -48.14 -4.69 4.35
CA GLU A 179 -46.95 -5.01 3.55
C GLU A 179 -47.06 -4.48 2.11
N LEU A 180 -48.18 -4.76 1.44
CA LEU A 180 -48.47 -4.28 0.08
C LEU A 180 -48.48 -2.75 0.01
N LYS A 181 -49.03 -2.08 1.04
CA LYS A 181 -49.04 -0.62 1.13
C LYS A 181 -47.62 -0.06 1.30
N MET A 182 -46.79 -0.70 2.13
CA MET A 182 -45.38 -0.31 2.30
C MET A 182 -44.60 -0.46 0.99
N LEU A 183 -44.80 -1.59 0.29
CA LEU A 183 -44.16 -1.84 -1.00
C LEU A 183 -44.60 -0.81 -2.05
N TYR A 184 -45.90 -0.54 -2.17
CA TYR A 184 -46.44 0.47 -3.08
C TYR A 184 -45.83 1.86 -2.80
N ASN A 185 -45.79 2.27 -1.52
CA ASN A 185 -45.21 3.55 -1.13
C ASN A 185 -43.71 3.62 -1.45
N ARG A 186 -42.97 2.52 -1.28
CA ARG A 186 -41.55 2.45 -1.64
C ARG A 186 -41.35 2.65 -3.14
N MET A 187 -42.13 1.96 -3.97
CA MET A 187 -42.06 2.11 -5.43
C MET A 187 -42.43 3.54 -5.86
N ASP A 188 -43.49 4.11 -5.28
CA ASP A 188 -43.91 5.49 -5.57
C ASP A 188 -42.85 6.53 -5.18
N GLN A 189 -42.20 6.35 -4.03
CA GLN A 189 -41.11 7.23 -3.58
C GLN A 189 -39.88 7.10 -4.47
N GLN A 190 -39.51 5.89 -4.89
CA GLN A 190 -38.39 5.66 -5.80
C GLN A 190 -38.64 6.36 -7.14
N GLU A 191 -39.82 6.17 -7.74
CA GLU A 191 -40.21 6.84 -8.99
C GLU A 191 -40.19 8.37 -8.86
N GLN A 192 -40.79 8.92 -7.80
CA GLN A 192 -40.77 10.37 -7.56
C GLN A 192 -39.34 10.91 -7.35
N SER A 193 -38.47 10.13 -6.73
CA SER A 193 -37.07 10.51 -6.53
C SER A 193 -36.29 10.52 -7.85
N GLU A 194 -36.55 9.56 -8.74
CA GLU A 194 -35.96 9.50 -10.07
C GLU A 194 -36.42 10.67 -10.93
N ILE A 195 -37.73 10.96 -10.94
CA ILE A 195 -38.29 12.11 -11.65
C ILE A 195 -37.65 13.42 -11.16
N GLN A 196 -37.49 13.59 -9.84
CA GLN A 196 -36.84 14.79 -9.30
C GLN A 196 -35.36 14.89 -9.69
N LYS A 197 -34.62 13.77 -9.69
CA LYS A 197 -33.23 13.72 -10.15
C LYS A 197 -33.14 14.09 -11.64
N ASP A 198 -34.05 13.58 -12.46
CA ASP A 198 -34.07 13.85 -13.90
C ASP A 198 -34.41 15.30 -14.20
N LYS A 199 -35.41 15.88 -13.53
CA LYS A 199 -35.71 17.33 -13.61
C LYS A 199 -34.50 18.20 -13.25
N ARG A 200 -33.77 17.82 -12.19
CA ARG A 200 -32.55 18.53 -11.80
C ARG A 200 -31.47 18.44 -12.88
N LYS A 201 -31.27 17.26 -13.47
CA LYS A 201 -30.32 17.04 -14.57
C LYS A 201 -30.72 17.81 -15.83
N THR A 202 -32.00 17.88 -16.17
CA THR A 202 -32.48 18.63 -17.33
C THR A 202 -32.26 20.13 -17.14
N LEU A 203 -32.58 20.67 -15.95
CA LEU A 203 -32.31 22.07 -15.60
C LEU A 203 -30.81 22.38 -15.75
N GLU A 204 -29.94 21.54 -15.19
CA GLU A 204 -28.49 21.73 -15.30
C GLU A 204 -28.01 21.69 -16.76
N LYS A 205 -28.53 20.76 -17.58
CA LYS A 205 -28.21 20.67 -19.01
C LYS A 205 -28.67 21.91 -19.77
N GLU A 206 -29.89 22.38 -19.52
CA GLU A 206 -30.42 23.60 -20.15
C GLU A 206 -29.60 24.83 -19.80
N TRP A 207 -29.19 24.95 -18.54
CA TRP A 207 -28.33 26.03 -18.08
C TRP A 207 -26.96 25.95 -18.78
N LYS A 208 -26.32 24.78 -18.83
CA LYS A 208 -25.04 24.58 -19.54
C LYS A 208 -25.15 24.92 -21.03
N LYS A 209 -26.26 24.57 -21.69
CA LYS A 209 -26.51 24.93 -23.09
C LYS A 209 -26.58 26.46 -23.29
N LYS A 210 -27.29 27.17 -22.40
CA LYS A 210 -27.37 28.64 -22.44
C LYS A 210 -26.00 29.28 -22.21
N GLU A 211 -25.23 28.78 -21.25
CA GLU A 211 -23.88 29.25 -20.98
C GLU A 211 -22.97 29.01 -22.20
N GLN A 212 -23.03 27.82 -22.80
CA GLN A 212 -22.27 27.49 -24.00
C GLN A 212 -22.57 28.45 -25.16
N SER A 213 -23.84 28.81 -25.38
CA SER A 213 -24.20 29.82 -26.40
C SER A 213 -23.65 31.22 -26.08
N GLN A 214 -23.58 31.60 -24.81
CA GLN A 214 -23.03 32.89 -24.39
C GLN A 214 -21.52 32.95 -24.58
N VAL A 215 -20.83 31.85 -24.29
CA VAL A 215 -19.40 31.71 -24.52
C VAL A 215 -19.07 31.73 -26.01
N GLN A 216 -19.89 31.08 -26.84
CA GLN A 216 -19.77 31.17 -28.30
C GLN A 216 -19.91 32.60 -28.82
N GLN A 217 -20.72 33.44 -28.16
CA GLN A 217 -20.83 34.88 -28.44
C GLN A 217 -19.64 35.71 -27.92
N GLY A 218 -18.62 35.07 -27.31
CA GLY A 218 -17.43 35.73 -26.79
C GLY A 218 -17.51 36.17 -25.32
N LYS A 219 -18.58 35.83 -24.59
CA LYS A 219 -18.64 36.07 -23.14
C LYS A 219 -17.70 35.12 -22.40
N LYS A 220 -17.24 35.53 -21.22
CA LYS A 220 -16.39 34.68 -20.37
C LYS A 220 -17.21 33.51 -19.81
N PRO A 221 -16.68 32.27 -19.82
CA PRO A 221 -17.39 31.12 -19.28
C PRO A 221 -17.64 31.28 -17.78
N PHE A 222 -18.89 31.16 -17.38
CA PHE A 222 -19.32 31.18 -16.00
C PHE A 222 -19.75 29.79 -15.56
N PHE A 223 -19.33 29.36 -14.36
CA PHE A 223 -19.70 28.06 -13.79
C PHE A 223 -20.56 28.26 -12.55
N LEU A 224 -21.77 27.71 -12.58
CA LEU A 224 -22.74 27.92 -11.50
C LEU A 224 -22.30 27.22 -10.21
N LYS A 225 -22.32 27.95 -9.10
CA LYS A 225 -22.12 27.36 -7.77
C LYS A 225 -23.30 26.47 -7.40
N LYS A 226 -23.04 25.44 -6.58
CA LYS A 226 -24.09 24.53 -6.06
C LYS A 226 -25.25 25.27 -5.37
N ALA A 227 -24.97 26.40 -4.70
CA ALA A 227 -25.99 27.22 -4.05
C ALA A 227 -26.92 27.92 -5.06
N ASP A 228 -26.36 28.40 -6.17
CA ASP A 228 -27.13 29.10 -7.20
C ASP A 228 -27.94 28.10 -8.03
N LEU A 229 -27.42 26.88 -8.26
CA LEU A 229 -28.20 25.79 -8.84
C LEU A 229 -29.46 25.50 -8.01
N ARG A 230 -29.33 25.44 -6.67
CA ARG A 230 -30.50 25.27 -5.78
C ARG A 230 -31.49 26.43 -5.87
N LYS A 231 -31.03 27.67 -6.11
CA LYS A 231 -31.94 28.80 -6.32
C LYS A 231 -32.73 28.64 -7.63
N LEU A 232 -32.07 28.17 -8.70
CA LEU A 232 -32.75 27.86 -9.95
C LEU A 232 -33.79 26.74 -9.77
N GLU A 233 -33.43 25.65 -9.10
CA GLU A 233 -34.35 24.55 -8.77
C GLU A 233 -35.55 25.06 -7.95
N LEU A 234 -35.32 25.93 -6.97
CA LEU A 234 -36.38 26.54 -6.16
C LEU A 234 -37.29 27.47 -6.98
N ALA A 235 -36.72 28.25 -7.91
CA ALA A 235 -37.46 29.13 -8.78
C ALA A 235 -38.34 28.33 -9.75
N GLU A 236 -37.83 27.25 -10.33
CA GLU A 236 -38.61 26.35 -11.18
C GLU A 236 -39.75 25.70 -10.38
N LYS A 237 -39.45 25.16 -9.20
CA LYS A 237 -40.46 24.60 -8.29
C LYS A 237 -41.54 25.61 -7.92
N TYR A 238 -41.18 26.88 -7.72
CA TYR A 238 -42.15 27.95 -7.44
C TYR A 238 -43.09 28.16 -8.64
N LYS A 239 -42.55 28.20 -9.86
CA LYS A 239 -43.34 28.30 -11.10
C LYS A 239 -44.27 27.10 -11.28
N GLU A 240 -43.79 25.88 -11.03
CA GLU A 240 -44.63 24.67 -11.06
C GLU A 240 -45.78 24.76 -10.05
N LEU A 241 -45.49 25.18 -8.82
CA LEU A 241 -46.50 25.33 -7.76
C LEU A 241 -47.52 26.42 -8.08
N GLN A 242 -47.08 27.53 -8.68
CA GLN A 242 -47.94 28.62 -9.13
C GLN A 242 -48.88 28.14 -10.24
N LYS A 243 -48.36 27.43 -11.25
CA LYS A 243 -49.17 26.82 -12.31
C LYS A 243 -50.20 25.83 -11.78
N SER A 244 -49.82 25.04 -10.76
CA SER A 244 -50.72 24.05 -10.14
C SER A 244 -51.73 24.62 -9.14
N GLY A 245 -51.67 25.93 -8.83
CA GLY A 245 -52.49 26.57 -7.80
C GLY A 245 -52.17 26.17 -6.35
N LYS A 246 -51.13 25.35 -6.13
CA LYS A 246 -50.77 24.80 -4.79
C LYS A 246 -49.75 25.66 -4.03
N LEU A 247 -49.39 26.81 -4.58
CA LEU A 247 -48.35 27.68 -4.06
C LEU A 247 -48.65 28.20 -2.64
N GLU A 248 -49.85 28.72 -2.41
CA GLU A 248 -50.21 29.31 -1.12
C GLU A 248 -50.22 28.26 0.00
N LYS A 249 -50.76 27.06 -0.29
CA LYS A 249 -50.70 25.90 0.61
C LYS A 249 -49.27 25.48 0.93
N TYR A 250 -48.36 25.55 -0.04
CA TYR A 250 -46.94 25.26 0.18
C TYR A 250 -46.27 26.34 1.06
N LEU A 251 -46.52 27.62 0.78
CA LEU A 251 -45.97 28.73 1.56
C LEU A 251 -46.49 28.73 2.99
N SER A 252 -47.78 28.49 3.22
CA SER A 252 -48.35 28.39 4.57
C SER A 252 -47.74 27.25 5.37
N LYS A 253 -47.58 26.06 4.77
CA LYS A 253 -46.86 24.93 5.39
C LYS A 253 -45.41 25.28 5.69
N LYS A 254 -44.72 25.97 4.78
CA LYS A 254 -43.32 26.39 4.98
C LYS A 254 -43.19 27.41 6.10
N ARG A 255 -44.07 28.42 6.16
CA ARG A 255 -44.16 29.41 7.25
C ARG A 255 -44.38 28.72 8.60
N LYS A 256 -45.37 27.81 8.70
CA LYS A 256 -45.64 27.04 9.92
C LYS A 256 -44.42 26.24 10.38
N LYS A 257 -43.74 25.54 9.46
CA LYS A 257 -42.53 24.75 9.78
C LYS A 257 -41.35 25.63 10.22
N THR A 258 -41.16 26.80 9.60
CA THR A 258 -40.12 27.75 10.00
C THR A 258 -40.41 28.32 11.39
N ALA A 259 -41.64 28.78 11.63
CA ALA A 259 -42.05 29.30 12.94
C ALA A 259 -41.88 28.26 14.07
N GLN A 260 -42.24 26.99 13.83
CA GLN A 260 -41.99 25.91 14.80
C GLN A 260 -40.50 25.69 15.08
N LYS A 261 -39.64 25.80 14.06
CA LYS A 261 -38.18 25.69 14.25
C LYS A 261 -37.62 26.88 15.02
N GLU A 262 -38.13 28.08 14.78
CA GLU A 262 -37.74 29.29 15.51
C GLU A 262 -38.17 29.19 16.97
N LYS A 263 -39.41 28.77 17.25
CA LYS A 263 -39.88 28.50 18.61
C LYS A 263 -38.97 27.52 19.38
N LYS A 264 -38.51 26.45 18.74
CA LYS A 264 -37.57 25.49 19.34
C LYS A 264 -36.17 26.06 19.60
N LYS A 265 -35.79 27.13 18.90
CA LYS A 265 -34.48 27.79 19.06
C LYS A 265 -34.51 28.90 20.09
N LEU A 266 -35.69 29.39 20.47
CA LEU A 266 -35.83 30.31 21.57
C LEU A 266 -35.49 29.57 22.88
N PRO A 267 -34.71 30.18 23.78
CA PRO A 267 -34.47 29.60 25.09
C PRO A 267 -35.81 29.43 25.82
N LEU A 268 -36.02 28.26 26.44
CA LEU A 268 -37.11 28.05 27.37
C LEU A 268 -36.83 28.94 28.58
N MET A 269 -37.54 30.06 28.70
CA MET A 269 -37.55 30.85 29.93
C MET A 269 -38.29 29.99 30.96
N SER A 270 -37.62 29.66 32.07
CA SER A 270 -38.21 28.96 33.22
C SER A 270 -39.17 29.85 33.98
#